data_AF-A0A9E4LA05-F1
#
_entry.id   AF-A0A9E4LA05-F1
#
_cell.length_a   1.000
_cell.length_b   1.000
_cell.length_c   1.000
_cell.angle_alpha   90.00
_cell.angle_beta   90.00
_cell.angle_gamma   90.00
#
_symmetry.space_group_name_H-M   'P 1'
#
loop_
_entity.id
_entity.type
_entity.pdbx_description
1 polymer ?
#
loop_
_entity_poly.entity_id
_entity_poly.type
_entity_poly.pdbx_seq_one_letter_code
_entity_poly.pdbx_strand_id
1 'polypeptide(L)'
;MTFATLRRFTLSAFFLSLCLLAESRRVEAAPQAQSSPKTWKAVAELSAAERARIDLSSHTPRHPEIPYLPAEAYPFQPPYTAEEMGYRASEFPHSPRWSCVHADVIASINSWGHLLEQSNVVVLVAHRKPEGLVGELYHTKPGEHFVTSLGQYSGPAQRYGSQNLSLRYRVDKDFTKKIDMFIYTPSLRRVRRQPQPRRADRFPNMAFTFDDGFGRDSWEWSWRILGTDVLFETVRFPHTRQTITLADDTNSFRQIPTPQLKMMGDRYPFYTPDGGVECYVVEARAREDWLPDYYAPKIVYWLDKHFFYPLRIEEYDPEGRLIFIETRIADLLNPALGEHGYGMLIDVYWDLTIDLLTYSAHDGHRVRAWTDEDRQTYFNPDFMRRVWFIDEVKSQAGINTPDEFCLRPALDVEKFPTERTIVLSPELQARVDAQEAAGRLVFDSQPQTDE
;
A
#
# COMPACT_ATOMS: atom_id res chain seq x y z
N MET A 1 -83.61 -12.57 7.38
CA MET A 1 -82.84 -13.19 6.29
C MET A 1 -81.94 -14.24 6.91
N THR A 2 -82.22 -15.48 6.52
CA THR A 2 -81.84 -16.80 7.08
C THR A 2 -80.33 -17.05 7.12
N PHE A 3 -79.76 -17.36 8.29
CA PHE A 3 -79.48 -18.70 8.88
C PHE A 3 -78.41 -19.57 8.18
N ALA A 4 -77.34 -19.86 8.96
CA ALA A 4 -76.66 -21.15 9.16
C ALA A 4 -76.04 -21.87 7.91
N THR A 5 -74.91 -22.57 7.99
CA THR A 5 -74.75 -23.80 8.77
C THR A 5 -73.30 -24.29 8.73
N LEU A 6 -72.93 -24.97 9.80
CA LEU A 6 -71.69 -25.63 10.18
C LEU A 6 -71.55 -27.05 9.59
N ARG A 7 -70.32 -27.61 9.59
CA ARG A 7 -69.87 -29.04 9.62
C ARG A 7 -69.02 -29.44 8.40
N ARG A 8 -67.72 -29.77 8.54
CA ARG A 8 -66.99 -30.86 9.25
C ARG A 8 -66.90 -32.18 8.45
N PHE A 9 -65.63 -32.57 8.18
CA PHE A 9 -65.06 -33.93 7.95
C PHE A 9 -65.58 -34.70 6.70
N THR A 10 -64.77 -35.41 5.90
CA THR A 10 -63.84 -36.50 6.26
C THR A 10 -62.92 -36.89 5.07
N LEU A 11 -61.67 -37.28 5.41
CA LEU A 11 -60.72 -38.27 4.85
C LEU A 11 -60.77 -38.81 3.39
N SER A 12 -59.57 -38.74 2.78
CA SER A 12 -58.73 -39.81 2.17
C SER A 12 -59.23 -40.67 0.99
N ALA A 13 -58.48 -40.66 -0.14
CA ALA A 13 -57.62 -41.77 -0.58
C ALA A 13 -56.97 -41.55 -1.98
N PHE A 14 -55.65 -41.71 -2.03
CA PHE A 14 -54.77 -42.30 -3.06
C PHE A 14 -55.19 -42.36 -4.55
N PHE A 15 -54.33 -41.84 -5.43
CA PHE A 15 -53.79 -42.62 -6.56
C PHE A 15 -52.40 -42.13 -7.00
N LEU A 16 -51.48 -43.09 -7.13
CA LEU A 16 -50.13 -43.01 -7.69
C LEU A 16 -50.17 -42.65 -9.18
N SER A 17 -49.21 -41.84 -9.65
CA SER A 17 -48.62 -42.06 -10.99
C SER A 17 -47.21 -41.50 -11.07
N LEU A 18 -46.26 -42.42 -11.28
CA LEU A 18 -44.87 -42.16 -11.62
C LEU A 18 -44.79 -41.53 -13.03
N CYS A 19 -44.01 -40.46 -13.18
CA CYS A 19 -43.41 -40.11 -14.45
C CYS A 19 -41.91 -39.86 -14.23
N LEU A 20 -41.13 -40.85 -14.64
CA LEU A 20 -39.69 -40.78 -14.85
C LEU A 20 -39.42 -39.90 -16.08
N LEU A 21 -38.83 -38.72 -15.86
CA LEU A 21 -38.11 -37.98 -16.91
C LEU A 21 -36.66 -37.87 -16.46
N ALA A 22 -35.82 -38.72 -17.06
CA ALA A 22 -34.38 -38.62 -16.97
C ALA A 22 -33.93 -37.48 -17.90
N GLU A 23 -33.69 -36.30 -17.33
CA GLU A 23 -32.98 -35.23 -18.03
C GLU A 23 -31.48 -35.55 -18.04
N SER A 24 -30.99 -35.90 -19.23
CA SER A 24 -29.57 -35.96 -19.54
C SER A 24 -28.96 -34.56 -19.43
N ARG A 25 -28.43 -34.20 -18.25
CA ARG A 25 -27.51 -33.08 -18.12
C ARG A 25 -26.21 -33.44 -18.85
N ARG A 26 -26.08 -32.97 -20.09
CA ARG A 26 -24.76 -32.80 -20.70
C ARG A 26 -24.00 -31.83 -19.81
N VAL A 27 -22.95 -32.35 -19.17
CA VAL A 27 -21.89 -31.54 -18.58
C VAL A 27 -21.21 -30.85 -19.76
N GLU A 28 -21.61 -29.61 -20.03
CA GLU A 28 -20.79 -28.70 -20.83
C GLU A 28 -19.49 -28.53 -20.07
N ALA A 29 -18.41 -29.00 -20.67
CA ALA A 29 -17.06 -28.75 -20.19
C ALA A 29 -16.91 -27.23 -20.01
N ALA A 30 -16.45 -26.83 -18.83
CA ALA A 30 -16.09 -25.45 -18.56
C ALA A 30 -15.19 -24.94 -19.70
N PRO A 31 -15.42 -23.71 -20.21
CA PRO A 31 -14.51 -23.14 -21.20
C PRO A 31 -13.10 -23.19 -20.63
N GLN A 32 -12.19 -23.88 -21.33
CA GLN A 32 -10.77 -23.79 -21.06
C GLN A 32 -10.43 -22.31 -21.02
N ALA A 33 -9.91 -21.84 -19.88
CA ALA A 33 -9.45 -20.48 -19.72
C ALA A 33 -8.53 -20.14 -20.90
N GLN A 34 -8.99 -19.25 -21.78
CA GLN A 34 -8.11 -18.59 -22.74
C GLN A 34 -7.04 -17.91 -21.89
N SER A 35 -5.80 -18.36 -22.01
CA SER A 35 -4.67 -17.74 -21.33
C SER A 35 -4.67 -16.26 -21.71
N SER A 36 -4.89 -15.38 -20.73
CA SER A 36 -4.71 -13.95 -20.93
C SER A 36 -3.36 -13.69 -21.59
N PRO A 37 -3.28 -12.76 -22.56
CA PRO A 37 -2.01 -12.46 -23.22
C PRO A 37 -0.95 -12.07 -22.18
N LYS A 38 0.27 -12.56 -22.37
CA LYS A 38 1.42 -12.27 -21.50
C LYS A 38 1.64 -10.75 -21.42
N THR A 39 1.51 -10.17 -20.22
CA THR A 39 1.67 -8.71 -19.99
C THR A 39 3.11 -8.30 -19.69
N TRP A 40 3.96 -9.26 -19.31
CA TRP A 40 5.33 -9.03 -18.88
C TRP A 40 6.37 -9.47 -19.90
N LYS A 41 7.55 -8.86 -19.84
CA LYS A 41 8.71 -9.16 -20.68
C LYS A 41 9.97 -9.08 -19.85
N ALA A 42 10.79 -10.13 -19.87
CA ALA A 42 12.15 -10.07 -19.33
C ALA A 42 13.03 -9.11 -20.15
N VAL A 43 14.15 -8.65 -19.60
CA VAL A 43 15.11 -7.79 -20.33
C VAL A 43 15.48 -8.34 -21.70
N ALA A 44 15.63 -9.67 -21.84
CA ALA A 44 15.95 -10.32 -23.12
C ALA A 44 14.87 -10.13 -24.19
N GLU A 45 13.61 -9.97 -23.79
CA GLU A 45 12.43 -9.87 -24.65
C GLU A 45 12.07 -8.41 -25.03
N LEU A 46 12.79 -7.42 -24.48
CA LEU A 46 12.52 -6.01 -24.75
C LEU A 46 12.86 -5.64 -26.20
N SER A 47 11.96 -4.85 -26.80
CA SER A 47 12.16 -4.28 -28.13
C SER A 47 13.29 -3.25 -28.15
N ALA A 48 13.78 -2.90 -29.35
CA ALA A 48 14.82 -1.87 -29.49
C ALA A 48 14.39 -0.50 -28.93
N ALA A 49 13.12 -0.13 -29.10
CA ALA A 49 12.57 1.13 -28.57
C ALA A 49 12.52 1.13 -27.03
N GLU A 50 12.20 0.01 -26.42
CA GLU A 50 12.19 -0.12 -24.95
C GLU A 50 13.62 -0.11 -24.40
N ARG A 51 14.54 -0.81 -25.05
CA ARG A 51 15.96 -0.81 -24.67
C ARG A 51 16.60 0.57 -24.80
N ALA A 52 16.16 1.40 -25.74
CA ALA A 52 16.67 2.76 -25.90
C ALA A 52 16.37 3.68 -24.71
N ARG A 53 15.44 3.30 -23.82
CA ARG A 53 15.08 4.07 -22.62
C ARG A 53 15.80 3.62 -21.34
N ILE A 54 16.60 2.55 -21.40
CA ILE A 54 17.25 1.97 -20.22
C ILE A 54 18.74 1.80 -20.46
N ASP A 55 19.53 2.08 -19.44
CA ASP A 55 20.94 1.70 -19.39
C ASP A 55 21.06 0.42 -18.54
N LEU A 56 21.54 -0.64 -19.19
CA LEU A 56 21.78 -1.95 -18.57
C LEU A 56 23.19 -2.07 -17.99
N SER A 57 23.95 -0.98 -17.94
CA SER A 57 25.25 -0.96 -17.28
C SER A 57 25.12 -1.37 -15.81
N SER A 58 26.10 -2.15 -15.34
CA SER A 58 26.17 -2.55 -13.93
C SER A 58 26.77 -1.47 -13.03
N HIS A 59 27.11 -0.31 -13.59
CA HIS A 59 27.80 0.77 -12.87
C HIS A 59 27.28 2.14 -13.30
N THR A 60 26.41 2.72 -12.48
CA THR A 60 26.05 4.14 -12.55
C THR A 60 27.27 4.99 -12.16
N PRO A 61 27.65 6.01 -12.96
CA PRO A 61 28.67 6.98 -12.57
C PRO A 61 28.33 7.65 -11.23
N ARG A 62 29.34 8.02 -10.43
CA ARG A 62 29.15 8.52 -9.05
C ARG A 62 29.31 10.02 -8.92
N HIS A 63 28.52 10.64 -8.03
CA HIS A 63 28.67 12.04 -7.66
C HIS A 63 30.04 12.28 -7.01
N PRO A 64 30.77 13.36 -7.37
CA PRO A 64 32.15 13.59 -6.89
C PRO A 64 32.24 13.81 -5.38
N GLU A 65 31.20 14.37 -4.75
CA GLU A 65 31.21 14.70 -3.31
C GLU A 65 30.38 13.74 -2.45
N ILE A 66 29.43 13.00 -3.07
CA ILE A 66 28.50 12.13 -2.35
C ILE A 66 28.53 10.77 -3.04
N PRO A 67 29.53 9.90 -2.73
CA PRO A 67 29.88 8.76 -3.59
C PRO A 67 28.78 7.71 -3.77
N TYR A 68 27.75 7.73 -2.93
CA TYR A 68 26.60 6.82 -3.05
C TYR A 68 25.46 7.36 -3.92
N LEU A 69 25.53 8.62 -4.39
CA LEU A 69 24.59 9.17 -5.36
C LEU A 69 25.09 8.99 -6.81
N PRO A 70 24.18 8.88 -7.79
CA PRO A 70 24.53 9.00 -9.22
C PRO A 70 25.20 10.34 -9.55
N ALA A 71 26.04 10.35 -10.59
CA ALA A 71 26.73 11.56 -11.04
C ALA A 71 25.79 12.57 -11.71
N GLU A 72 24.79 12.08 -12.44
CA GLU A 72 23.72 12.93 -12.96
C GLU A 72 22.93 13.50 -11.79
N ALA A 73 22.57 14.79 -11.87
CA ALA A 73 21.76 15.42 -10.84
C ALA A 73 20.29 15.00 -10.99
N TYR A 74 19.63 14.70 -9.87
CA TYR A 74 18.19 14.46 -9.85
C TYR A 74 17.41 15.73 -10.27
N PRO A 75 16.36 15.62 -11.10
CA PRO A 75 15.77 14.40 -11.65
C PRO A 75 16.49 13.87 -12.90
N PHE A 76 16.79 12.57 -12.91
CA PHE A 76 17.50 11.89 -14.00
C PHE A 76 16.68 11.85 -15.30
N GLN A 77 17.38 11.70 -16.42
CA GLN A 77 16.83 11.59 -17.77
C GLN A 77 17.13 10.21 -18.40
N PRO A 78 16.32 9.74 -19.37
CA PRO A 78 16.61 8.50 -20.05
C PRO A 78 17.85 8.63 -20.96
N PRO A 79 18.61 7.54 -21.20
CA PRO A 79 18.36 6.19 -20.72
C PRO A 79 18.67 6.01 -19.23
N TYR A 80 17.73 5.41 -18.49
CA TYR A 80 17.86 5.27 -17.03
C TYR A 80 18.60 4.00 -16.64
N THR A 81 19.56 4.11 -15.73
CA THR A 81 20.10 2.97 -14.99
C THR A 81 19.06 2.45 -13.99
N ALA A 82 19.19 1.20 -13.56
CA ALA A 82 18.32 0.61 -12.53
C ALA A 82 18.35 1.40 -11.20
N GLU A 83 19.52 1.96 -10.86
CA GLU A 83 19.71 2.72 -9.63
C GLU A 83 18.97 4.06 -9.69
N GLU A 84 19.06 4.78 -10.81
CA GLU A 84 18.31 6.03 -11.02
C GLU A 84 16.80 5.81 -10.93
N MET A 85 16.29 4.66 -11.41
CA MET A 85 14.89 4.27 -11.22
C MET A 85 14.56 4.09 -9.72
N GLY A 86 15.44 3.45 -8.95
CA GLY A 86 15.29 3.29 -7.51
C GLY A 86 15.26 4.63 -6.76
N TYR A 87 16.11 5.59 -7.15
CA TYR A 87 16.06 6.95 -6.63
C TYR A 87 14.77 7.68 -7.03
N ARG A 88 14.30 7.55 -8.28
CA ARG A 88 13.02 8.14 -8.72
C ARG A 88 11.84 7.57 -7.95
N ALA A 89 11.85 6.27 -7.63
CA ALA A 89 10.83 5.63 -6.79
C ALA A 89 10.79 6.20 -5.35
N SER A 90 11.94 6.60 -4.80
CA SER A 90 12.03 7.19 -3.45
C SER A 90 11.43 8.60 -3.33
N GLU A 91 10.98 9.20 -4.44
CA GLU A 91 10.10 10.38 -4.43
C GLU A 91 8.71 10.06 -3.86
N PHE A 92 8.28 8.80 -3.88
CA PHE A 92 6.93 8.37 -3.49
C PHE A 92 6.93 7.41 -2.29
N PRO A 93 7.42 7.84 -1.11
CA PRO A 93 7.26 7.03 0.10
C PRO A 93 5.80 7.07 0.59
N HIS A 94 5.51 6.33 1.66
CA HIS A 94 4.18 6.30 2.28
C HIS A 94 3.65 7.71 2.65
N SER A 95 4.52 8.63 3.08
CA SER A 95 4.13 10.03 3.30
C SER A 95 4.46 10.93 2.11
N PRO A 96 3.63 11.93 1.77
CA PRO A 96 3.96 12.94 0.75
C PRO A 96 5.30 13.65 0.99
N ARG A 97 5.98 14.03 -0.09
CA ARG A 97 7.24 14.81 -0.08
C ARG A 97 7.06 16.33 -0.05
N TRP A 98 5.84 16.81 0.19
CA TRP A 98 5.49 18.21 0.32
C TRP A 98 4.73 18.46 1.63
N SER A 99 4.72 19.71 2.09
CA SER A 99 3.97 20.05 3.30
C SER A 99 2.47 20.02 3.08
N CYS A 100 1.78 19.30 3.96
CA CYS A 100 0.34 19.09 3.85
C CYS A 100 -0.31 18.75 5.20
N VAL A 101 -1.63 18.68 5.17
CA VAL A 101 -2.48 17.98 6.15
C VAL A 101 -3.32 16.96 5.38
N HIS A 102 -3.54 15.77 5.92
CA HIS A 102 -4.46 14.78 5.37
C HIS A 102 -5.06 13.91 6.48
N ALA A 103 -6.14 13.20 6.17
CA ALA A 103 -6.63 12.12 7.01
C ALA A 103 -6.04 10.79 6.52
N ASP A 104 -5.75 9.92 7.47
CA ASP A 104 -5.19 8.60 7.27
C ASP A 104 -6.06 7.58 8.03
N VAL A 105 -6.58 6.60 7.31
CA VAL A 105 -7.44 5.54 7.84
C VAL A 105 -6.73 4.21 7.68
N ILE A 106 -6.32 3.62 8.79
CA ILE A 106 -5.62 2.33 8.81
C ILE A 106 -6.56 1.27 9.36
N ALA A 107 -6.70 0.14 8.70
CA ALA A 107 -7.41 -1.03 9.21
C ALA A 107 -6.62 -2.32 8.94
N SER A 108 -6.74 -3.32 9.81
CA SER A 108 -6.10 -4.63 9.60
C SER A 108 -6.98 -5.81 9.96
N ILE A 109 -6.76 -6.94 9.28
CA ILE A 109 -7.54 -8.16 9.44
C ILE A 109 -6.66 -9.41 9.35
N ASN A 110 -6.90 -10.38 10.23
CA ASN A 110 -6.21 -11.67 10.22
C ASN A 110 -7.00 -12.76 9.47
N SER A 111 -6.39 -13.94 9.33
CA SER A 111 -6.98 -15.11 8.64
C SER A 111 -8.29 -15.62 9.26
N TRP A 112 -8.59 -15.27 10.53
CA TRP A 112 -9.85 -15.62 11.21
C TRP A 112 -10.97 -14.59 11.01
N GLY A 113 -10.70 -13.51 10.27
CA GLY A 113 -11.68 -12.46 10.02
C GLY A 113 -11.86 -11.46 11.16
N HIS A 114 -10.95 -11.45 12.13
CA HIS A 114 -10.95 -10.43 13.19
C HIS A 114 -10.31 -9.15 12.69
N LEU A 115 -11.06 -8.04 12.75
CA LEU A 115 -10.51 -6.70 12.59
C LEU A 115 -9.66 -6.37 13.82
N LEU A 116 -8.36 -6.19 13.65
CA LEU A 116 -7.40 -6.04 14.74
C LEU A 116 -7.09 -4.57 15.06
N GLU A 117 -7.09 -3.72 14.05
CA GLU A 117 -6.86 -2.28 14.14
C GLU A 117 -7.85 -1.56 13.23
N GLN A 118 -8.33 -0.41 13.67
CA GLN A 118 -9.03 0.55 12.82
C GLN A 118 -8.88 1.95 13.41
N SER A 119 -7.97 2.72 12.85
CA SER A 119 -7.60 4.05 13.34
C SER A 119 -7.89 5.13 12.31
N ASN A 120 -8.35 6.28 12.79
CA ASN A 120 -8.41 7.51 12.02
C ASN A 120 -7.40 8.50 12.60
N VAL A 121 -6.49 9.00 11.78
CA VAL A 121 -5.42 9.91 12.17
C VAL A 121 -5.45 11.12 11.25
N VAL A 122 -5.40 12.32 11.82
CA VAL A 122 -5.10 13.54 11.04
C VAL A 122 -3.59 13.74 11.08
N VAL A 123 -2.94 13.73 9.93
CA VAL A 123 -1.48 13.82 9.81
C VAL A 123 -1.09 15.17 9.24
N LEU A 124 -0.35 15.93 10.03
CA LEU A 124 0.30 17.18 9.61
C LEU A 124 1.74 16.86 9.22
N VAL A 125 2.16 17.33 8.05
CA VAL A 125 3.51 17.09 7.51
C VAL A 125 4.20 18.41 7.21
N ALA A 126 5.35 18.62 7.85
CA ALA A 126 6.22 19.78 7.66
C ALA A 126 7.56 19.34 7.07
N HIS A 127 7.81 19.67 5.81
CA HIS A 127 9.10 19.44 5.16
C HIS A 127 9.98 20.68 5.27
N ARG A 128 11.29 20.47 5.26
CA ARG A 128 12.26 21.55 5.00
C ARG A 128 12.20 21.97 3.54
N LYS A 129 12.67 23.18 3.26
CA LYS A 129 12.81 23.69 1.90
C LYS A 129 14.26 23.47 1.41
N PRO A 130 14.49 23.16 0.13
CA PRO A 130 13.46 22.79 -0.85
C PRO A 130 12.78 21.46 -0.47
N GLU A 131 11.50 21.33 -0.85
CA GLU A 131 10.70 20.10 -0.68
C GLU A 131 11.08 19.07 -1.76
N GLY A 132 10.54 17.85 -1.68
CA GLY A 132 10.86 16.77 -2.62
C GLY A 132 12.09 15.96 -2.22
N LEU A 133 12.39 14.91 -2.98
CA LEU A 133 13.63 14.14 -2.80
C LEU A 133 14.87 15.01 -3.03
N VAL A 134 14.79 16.00 -3.93
CA VAL A 134 15.91 16.94 -4.18
C VAL A 134 16.40 17.63 -2.90
N GLY A 135 15.49 18.02 -2.00
CA GLY A 135 15.82 18.61 -0.72
C GLY A 135 16.52 17.66 0.24
N GLU A 136 16.14 16.38 0.20
CA GLU A 136 16.80 15.34 0.98
C GLU A 136 18.19 14.99 0.42
N LEU A 137 18.34 14.90 -0.90
CA LEU A 137 19.59 14.46 -1.52
C LEU A 137 20.69 15.51 -1.42
N TYR A 138 20.37 16.78 -1.67
CA TYR A 138 21.39 17.82 -1.86
C TYR A 138 21.36 18.95 -0.83
N HIS A 139 20.27 19.08 -0.06
CA HIS A 139 20.08 20.21 0.87
C HIS A 139 19.96 19.79 2.33
N THR A 140 20.01 18.49 2.61
CA THR A 140 19.99 17.94 3.97
C THR A 140 21.23 17.11 4.18
N LYS A 141 22.01 17.41 5.23
CA LYS A 141 23.18 16.60 5.57
C LYS A 141 22.78 15.36 6.37
N PRO A 142 23.54 14.25 6.28
CA PRO A 142 23.38 13.14 7.20
C PRO A 142 23.35 13.61 8.66
N GLY A 143 22.36 13.17 9.44
CA GLY A 143 22.13 13.63 10.81
C GLY A 143 21.21 14.84 10.96
N GLU A 144 20.84 15.50 9.87
CA GLU A 144 19.83 16.57 9.89
C GLU A 144 18.43 15.99 9.60
N HIS A 145 17.43 16.45 10.35
CA HIS A 145 16.04 16.10 10.03
C HIS A 145 15.54 16.90 8.82
N PHE A 146 14.83 16.27 7.90
CA PHE A 146 14.26 16.94 6.72
C PHE A 146 12.73 17.03 6.75
N VAL A 147 12.07 16.17 7.52
CA VAL A 147 10.62 16.18 7.67
C VAL A 147 10.22 15.92 9.11
N THR A 148 9.19 16.65 9.54
CA THR A 148 8.51 16.42 10.81
C THR A 148 7.04 16.12 10.53
N SER A 149 6.49 15.09 11.17
CA SER A 149 5.06 14.79 11.11
C SER A 149 4.44 14.72 12.50
N LEU A 150 3.22 15.24 12.62
CA LEU A 150 2.39 15.14 13.81
C LEU A 150 1.09 14.44 13.42
N GLY A 151 0.88 13.23 13.92
CA GLY A 151 -0.40 12.54 13.79
C GLY A 151 -1.27 12.76 15.03
N GLN A 152 -2.55 13.00 14.80
CA GLN A 152 -3.56 13.26 15.84
C GLN A 152 -4.71 12.26 15.66
N TYR A 153 -4.84 11.32 16.59
CA TYR A 153 -5.82 10.24 16.48
C TYR A 153 -7.22 10.76 16.80
N SER A 154 -8.10 10.72 15.80
CA SER A 154 -9.52 11.10 15.89
C SER A 154 -10.45 9.90 16.07
N GLY A 155 -9.92 8.68 15.95
CA GLY A 155 -10.63 7.43 16.24
C GLY A 155 -9.67 6.23 16.25
N PRO A 156 -10.06 5.10 16.86
CA PRO A 156 -11.33 4.87 17.57
C PRO A 156 -11.26 5.46 18.99
N ALA A 157 -12.34 5.32 19.77
CA ALA A 157 -12.44 5.94 21.11
C ALA A 157 -11.25 5.62 22.03
N GLN A 158 -10.67 4.42 21.92
CA GLN A 158 -9.52 3.98 22.71
C GLN A 158 -8.24 4.76 22.39
N ARG A 159 -8.09 5.27 21.17
CA ARG A 159 -6.93 6.08 20.74
C ARG A 159 -7.24 7.57 20.67
N TYR A 160 -8.50 7.98 20.75
CA TYR A 160 -8.92 9.37 20.61
C TYR A 160 -8.06 10.33 21.45
N GLY A 161 -7.49 11.34 20.79
CA GLY A 161 -6.63 12.36 21.41
C GLY A 161 -5.18 11.93 21.62
N SER A 162 -4.82 10.67 21.33
CA SER A 162 -3.41 10.27 21.25
C SER A 162 -2.73 11.02 20.12
N GLN A 163 -1.44 11.32 20.30
CA GLN A 163 -0.66 12.02 19.28
C GLN A 163 0.71 11.39 19.14
N ASN A 164 1.25 11.38 17.91
CA ASN A 164 2.61 10.95 17.61
C ASN A 164 3.34 12.04 16.83
N LEU A 165 4.46 12.51 17.38
CA LEU A 165 5.38 13.41 16.70
C LEU A 165 6.59 12.59 16.23
N SER A 166 6.92 12.71 14.95
CA SER A 166 8.04 12.02 14.33
C SER A 166 8.94 13.00 13.59
N LEU A 167 10.25 12.93 13.83
CA LEU A 167 11.26 13.70 13.11
C LEU A 167 12.12 12.71 12.33
N ARG A 168 12.10 12.79 11.00
CA ARG A 168 12.92 11.90 10.15
C ARG A 168 14.21 12.58 9.72
N TYR A 169 15.28 11.81 9.73
CA TYR A 169 16.65 12.25 9.48
C TYR A 169 17.18 11.70 8.17
N ARG A 170 17.99 12.51 7.50
CA ARG A 170 18.83 12.02 6.41
C ARG A 170 19.87 11.08 7.01
N VAL A 171 19.89 9.85 6.50
CA VAL A 171 20.85 8.82 6.94
C VAL A 171 21.93 8.60 5.90
N ASP A 172 23.09 8.14 6.32
CA ASP A 172 24.12 7.61 5.43
C ASP A 172 24.79 6.39 6.10
N LYS A 173 25.99 6.03 5.63
CA LYS A 173 26.73 4.90 6.17
C LYS A 173 27.18 5.11 7.62
N ASP A 174 27.39 6.35 8.03
CA ASP A 174 27.91 6.71 9.35
C ASP A 174 26.78 7.10 10.33
N PHE A 175 25.73 7.75 9.83
CA PHE A 175 24.55 8.13 10.60
C PHE A 175 23.33 7.30 10.17
N THR A 176 22.97 6.30 10.96
CA THR A 176 21.93 5.29 10.60
C THR A 176 20.59 5.50 11.29
N LYS A 177 20.46 6.50 12.17
CA LYS A 177 19.22 6.78 12.89
C LYS A 177 18.22 7.47 11.95
N LYS A 178 17.16 6.77 11.54
CA LYS A 178 16.12 7.29 10.64
C LYS A 178 15.14 8.24 11.33
N ILE A 179 14.83 8.03 12.61
CA ILE A 179 13.72 8.76 13.26
C ILE A 179 13.94 9.05 14.74
N ASP A 180 13.39 10.17 15.20
CA ASP A 180 13.01 10.38 16.60
C ASP A 180 11.49 10.39 16.73
N MET A 181 10.96 9.69 17.73
CA MET A 181 9.53 9.56 17.95
C MET A 181 9.13 9.99 19.36
N PHE A 182 8.02 10.69 19.46
CA PHE A 182 7.39 11.07 20.72
C PHE A 182 5.91 10.71 20.66
N ILE A 183 5.41 10.06 21.72
CA ILE A 183 4.00 9.66 21.82
C ILE A 183 3.38 10.36 23.02
N TYR A 184 2.25 11.01 22.80
CA TYR A 184 1.35 11.47 23.83
C TYR A 184 0.22 10.46 24.04
N THR A 185 0.02 10.07 25.30
CA THR A 185 -1.09 9.19 25.70
C THR A 185 -2.05 9.95 26.62
N PRO A 186 -3.34 10.12 26.25
CA PRO A 186 -4.32 10.89 27.02
C PRO A 186 -4.57 10.34 28.43
N SER A 187 -4.62 9.01 28.58
CA SER A 187 -4.86 8.36 29.88
C SER A 187 -3.76 8.64 30.90
N LEU A 188 -2.51 8.81 30.42
CA LEU A 188 -1.36 9.13 31.25
C LEU A 188 -1.05 10.62 31.30
N ARG A 189 -1.64 11.41 30.39
CA ARG A 189 -1.34 12.84 30.15
C ARG A 189 0.16 13.12 30.05
N ARG A 190 0.90 12.22 29.39
CA ARG A 190 2.36 12.26 29.31
C ARG A 190 2.82 12.09 27.88
N VAL A 191 3.86 12.85 27.55
CA VAL A 191 4.65 12.67 26.35
C VAL A 191 5.86 11.81 26.71
N ARG A 192 6.11 10.76 25.93
CA ARG A 192 7.29 9.91 26.07
C ARG A 192 8.03 9.85 24.75
N ARG A 193 9.35 10.06 24.81
CA ARG A 193 10.23 9.72 23.69
C ARG A 193 10.28 8.20 23.57
N GLN A 194 10.09 7.69 22.36
CA GLN A 194 10.25 6.28 22.04
C GLN A 194 11.63 6.08 21.40
N PRO A 195 12.32 4.96 21.68
CA PRO A 195 13.44 4.56 20.86
C PRO A 195 12.97 4.30 19.43
N GLN A 196 13.86 4.50 18.45
CA GLN A 196 13.59 4.07 17.08
C GLN A 196 13.34 2.54 17.07
N PRO A 197 12.24 2.06 16.46
CA PRO A 197 12.01 0.63 16.26
C PRO A 197 13.11 -0.03 15.41
N ARG A 198 13.28 -1.34 15.53
CA ARG A 198 14.14 -2.06 14.58
C ARG A 198 13.45 -2.08 13.23
N ARG A 199 14.25 -2.18 12.17
CA ARG A 199 13.77 -2.13 10.78
C ARG A 199 12.70 -3.18 10.47
N ALA A 200 12.92 -4.41 10.95
CA ALA A 200 12.01 -5.55 10.81
C ALA A 200 10.84 -5.56 11.82
N ASP A 201 10.82 -4.63 12.79
CA ASP A 201 9.73 -4.62 13.77
C ASP A 201 8.44 -4.19 13.07
N ARG A 202 7.41 -5.03 13.17
CA ARG A 202 6.06 -4.69 12.72
C ARG A 202 5.40 -3.69 13.65
N PHE A 203 4.56 -2.83 13.09
CA PHE A 203 3.65 -2.06 13.92
C PHE A 203 2.64 -3.01 14.58
N PRO A 204 2.23 -2.74 15.83
CA PRO A 204 1.28 -3.59 16.52
C PRO A 204 0.01 -3.79 15.68
N ASN A 205 -0.37 -5.05 15.47
CA ASN A 205 -1.54 -5.47 14.69
C ASN A 205 -1.53 -5.05 13.21
N MET A 206 -0.39 -4.70 12.63
CA MET A 206 -0.28 -4.33 11.22
C MET A 206 0.66 -5.29 10.48
N ALA A 207 0.41 -5.47 9.18
CA ALA A 207 1.21 -6.33 8.31
C ALA A 207 2.59 -5.74 8.05
N PHE A 208 2.68 -4.42 7.91
CA PHE A 208 3.88 -3.72 7.49
C PHE A 208 4.85 -3.45 8.65
N THR A 209 6.14 -3.43 8.31
CA THR A 209 7.26 -3.17 9.19
C THR A 209 7.58 -1.68 9.33
N PHE A 210 8.48 -1.34 10.24
CA PHE A 210 8.98 0.01 10.41
C PHE A 210 9.54 0.59 9.09
N ASP A 211 10.29 -0.20 8.33
CA ASP A 211 10.87 0.23 7.07
C ASP A 211 9.83 0.45 5.96
N ASP A 212 8.74 -0.32 5.96
CA ASP A 212 7.65 -0.14 5.00
C ASP A 212 6.93 1.19 5.20
N GLY A 213 6.65 1.55 6.45
CA GLY A 213 5.92 2.78 6.78
C GLY A 213 6.77 4.04 6.71
N PHE A 214 8.08 3.97 7.01
CA PHE A 214 8.95 5.15 7.08
C PHE A 214 9.99 5.25 5.97
N GLY A 215 10.13 4.23 5.15
CA GLY A 215 10.90 4.25 3.91
C GLY A 215 12.29 3.60 4.02
N ARG A 216 12.72 3.13 2.85
CA ARG A 216 14.07 2.65 2.56
C ARG A 216 14.77 3.68 1.70
N ASP A 217 16.07 3.83 1.91
CA ASP A 217 16.84 4.82 1.18
C ASP A 217 17.53 4.17 -0.01
N SER A 218 17.44 4.77 -1.20
CA SER A 218 17.86 4.10 -2.45
C SER A 218 19.34 3.70 -2.48
N TRP A 219 20.19 4.44 -1.75
CA TRP A 219 21.62 4.17 -1.63
C TRP A 219 21.96 2.90 -0.80
N GLU A 220 21.02 2.39 -0.01
CA GLU A 220 21.18 1.17 0.77
C GLU A 220 21.14 -0.11 -0.11
N TRP A 221 20.85 0.03 -1.40
CA TRP A 221 20.53 -1.07 -2.31
C TRP A 221 21.41 -1.08 -3.56
N SER A 222 21.65 -2.28 -4.09
CA SER A 222 22.09 -2.49 -5.46
C SER A 222 20.88 -2.77 -6.33
N TRP A 223 20.80 -2.15 -7.50
CA TRP A 223 19.61 -2.18 -8.34
C TRP A 223 19.85 -2.92 -9.65
N ARG A 224 18.84 -3.64 -10.14
CA ARG A 224 18.86 -4.33 -11.44
C ARG A 224 17.49 -4.28 -12.12
N ILE A 225 17.46 -4.06 -13.42
CA ILE A 225 16.23 -4.16 -14.22
C ILE A 225 15.92 -5.64 -14.49
N LEU A 226 14.71 -6.09 -14.14
CA LEU A 226 14.21 -7.43 -14.46
C LEU A 226 13.47 -7.45 -15.81
N GLY A 227 12.79 -6.36 -16.13
CA GLY A 227 12.09 -6.19 -17.39
C GLY A 227 10.99 -5.15 -17.31
N THR A 228 9.89 -5.40 -18.02
CA THR A 228 8.70 -4.53 -18.04
C THR A 228 7.44 -5.36 -17.86
N ASP A 229 6.38 -4.75 -17.34
CA ASP A 229 5.05 -5.34 -17.22
C ASP A 229 3.99 -4.30 -17.56
N VAL A 230 2.76 -4.74 -17.79
CA VAL A 230 1.57 -3.89 -17.83
C VAL A 230 0.65 -4.36 -16.71
N LEU A 231 0.44 -3.50 -15.71
CA LEU A 231 -0.50 -3.78 -14.63
C LEU A 231 -1.90 -3.31 -15.04
N PHE A 232 -2.91 -4.10 -14.74
CA PHE A 232 -4.33 -3.76 -14.96
C PHE A 232 -5.10 -3.58 -13.65
N GLU A 233 -4.56 -4.12 -12.55
CA GLU A 233 -5.15 -4.09 -11.22
C GLU A 233 -4.00 -4.11 -10.19
N THR A 234 -4.17 -3.39 -9.07
CA THR A 234 -3.25 -3.41 -7.92
C THR A 234 -4.03 -3.74 -6.65
N VAL A 235 -4.72 -2.74 -6.09
CA VAL A 235 -5.63 -2.91 -4.95
C VAL A 235 -6.93 -3.54 -5.45
N ARG A 236 -7.33 -4.63 -4.79
CA ARG A 236 -8.46 -5.47 -5.19
C ARG A 236 -9.60 -5.31 -4.20
N PHE A 237 -10.76 -4.85 -4.65
CA PHE A 237 -11.93 -4.70 -3.80
C PHE A 237 -12.81 -5.95 -3.86
N PRO A 238 -13.39 -6.41 -2.73
CA PRO A 238 -14.33 -7.50 -2.77
C PRO A 238 -15.65 -7.04 -3.41
N HIS A 239 -16.41 -7.96 -4.00
CA HIS A 239 -17.72 -7.64 -4.60
C HIS A 239 -18.75 -7.10 -3.58
N THR A 240 -18.51 -7.34 -2.30
CA THR A 240 -19.25 -6.84 -1.13
C THR A 240 -18.93 -5.38 -0.79
N ARG A 241 -17.84 -4.79 -1.32
CA ARG A 241 -17.50 -3.36 -1.18
C ARG A 241 -17.60 -2.68 -2.53
N GLN A 242 -18.82 -2.31 -2.90
CA GLN A 242 -19.11 -1.68 -4.20
C GLN A 242 -18.73 -0.19 -4.26
N THR A 243 -18.58 0.46 -3.10
CA THR A 243 -18.24 1.88 -3.02
C THR A 243 -17.29 2.17 -1.87
N ILE A 244 -16.53 3.23 -2.00
CA ILE A 244 -15.77 3.86 -0.91
C ILE A 244 -16.18 5.33 -0.78
N THR A 245 -16.19 5.87 0.43
CA THR A 245 -16.41 7.31 0.65
C THR A 245 -15.08 7.99 0.93
N LEU A 246 -14.63 8.85 0.02
CA LEU A 246 -13.38 9.59 0.15
C LEU A 246 -13.65 11.08 0.36
N ALA A 247 -12.85 11.72 1.19
CA ALA A 247 -12.84 13.17 1.37
C ALA A 247 -12.00 13.86 0.28
N ASP A 248 -12.49 14.99 -0.24
CA ASP A 248 -11.71 15.90 -1.07
C ASP A 248 -10.99 16.98 -0.24
N ASP A 249 -10.21 17.82 -0.91
CA ASP A 249 -9.45 18.93 -0.30
C ASP A 249 -10.34 19.97 0.41
N THR A 250 -11.65 19.99 0.11
CA THR A 250 -12.64 20.88 0.73
C THR A 250 -13.33 20.28 1.96
N ASN A 251 -12.93 19.09 2.43
CA ASN A 251 -13.66 18.27 3.41
C ASN A 251 -15.07 17.83 2.95
N SER A 252 -15.34 17.86 1.64
CA SER A 252 -16.56 17.26 1.10
C SER A 252 -16.34 15.76 0.87
N PHE A 253 -17.38 14.97 1.09
CA PHE A 253 -17.31 13.52 0.91
C PHE A 253 -17.95 13.09 -0.39
N ARG A 254 -17.29 12.20 -1.11
CA ARG A 254 -17.80 11.60 -2.36
C ARG A 254 -17.79 10.10 -2.24
N GLN A 255 -18.94 9.50 -2.52
CA GLN A 255 -19.05 8.06 -2.66
C GLN A 255 -18.62 7.69 -4.08
N ILE A 256 -17.56 6.89 -4.19
CA ILE A 256 -16.95 6.49 -5.45
C ILE A 256 -17.17 4.98 -5.60
N PRO A 257 -17.78 4.52 -6.71
CA PRO A 257 -17.80 3.10 -7.04
C PRO A 257 -16.38 2.54 -7.14
N THR A 258 -16.09 1.44 -6.43
CA THR A 258 -14.73 0.87 -6.40
C THR A 258 -14.16 0.53 -7.78
N PRO A 259 -14.94 0.10 -8.81
CA PRO A 259 -14.42 -0.12 -10.16
C PRO A 259 -14.01 1.16 -10.90
N GLN A 260 -14.37 2.36 -10.40
CA GLN A 260 -13.95 3.63 -10.98
C GLN A 260 -12.61 4.12 -10.43
N LEU A 261 -12.09 3.51 -9.36
CA LEU A 261 -10.76 3.83 -8.84
C LEU A 261 -9.70 3.24 -9.75
N LYS A 262 -8.97 4.10 -10.46
CA LYS A 262 -7.85 3.69 -11.30
C LYS A 262 -6.54 3.75 -10.54
N MET A 263 -5.58 2.89 -10.88
CA MET A 263 -4.30 2.75 -10.17
C MET A 263 -3.49 4.05 -9.99
N MET A 264 -3.66 5.02 -10.88
CA MET A 264 -2.97 6.32 -10.90
C MET A 264 -3.99 7.49 -10.96
N GLY A 265 -5.24 7.25 -10.58
CA GLY A 265 -6.30 8.26 -10.61
C GLY A 265 -6.68 8.74 -12.03
N ASP A 266 -7.66 9.62 -12.11
CA ASP A 266 -8.22 10.04 -13.41
C ASP A 266 -7.33 10.99 -14.22
N ARG A 267 -6.35 11.62 -13.58
CA ARG A 267 -5.47 12.62 -14.21
C ARG A 267 -4.20 12.05 -14.82
N TYR A 268 -3.96 10.74 -14.67
CA TYR A 268 -2.80 10.09 -15.26
C TYR A 268 -2.96 9.93 -16.79
N PRO A 269 -2.07 10.53 -17.61
CA PRO A 269 -2.29 10.59 -19.05
C PRO A 269 -1.72 9.39 -19.81
N PHE A 270 -1.03 8.46 -19.13
CA PHE A 270 -0.26 7.39 -19.78
C PHE A 270 -0.88 6.00 -19.64
N TYR A 271 -2.20 5.93 -19.42
CA TYR A 271 -2.91 4.66 -19.52
C TYR A 271 -2.77 4.07 -20.92
N THR A 272 -2.59 2.75 -21.01
CA THR A 272 -2.75 2.02 -22.27
C THR A 272 -4.22 2.13 -22.74
N PRO A 273 -4.53 1.87 -24.02
CA PRO A 273 -5.91 1.99 -24.53
C PRO A 273 -6.95 1.13 -23.80
N ASP A 274 -6.51 0.03 -23.19
CA ASP A 274 -7.29 -0.90 -22.37
C ASP A 274 -7.22 -0.61 -20.85
N GLY A 275 -6.60 0.51 -20.45
CA GLY A 275 -6.61 1.00 -19.07
C GLY A 275 -5.48 0.48 -18.17
N GLY A 276 -4.51 -0.23 -18.73
CA GLY A 276 -3.32 -0.68 -18.02
C GLY A 276 -2.29 0.43 -17.79
N VAL A 277 -1.37 0.20 -16.85
CA VAL A 277 -0.22 1.06 -16.57
C VAL A 277 1.04 0.29 -16.90
N GLU A 278 1.84 0.82 -17.83
CA GLU A 278 3.13 0.25 -18.15
C GLU A 278 4.15 0.50 -17.03
N CYS A 279 4.82 -0.55 -16.59
CA CYS A 279 5.80 -0.50 -15.52
C CYS A 279 7.19 -0.96 -15.96
N TYR A 280 8.23 -0.36 -15.39
CA TYR A 280 9.52 -1.01 -15.20
C TYR A 280 9.42 -1.97 -14.01
N VAL A 281 10.04 -3.14 -14.13
CA VAL A 281 10.18 -4.08 -13.02
C VAL A 281 11.64 -4.13 -12.61
N VAL A 282 11.93 -3.70 -11.39
CA VAL A 282 13.30 -3.58 -10.87
C VAL A 282 13.47 -4.35 -9.57
N GLU A 283 14.65 -4.96 -9.41
CA GLU A 283 15.09 -5.62 -8.20
C GLU A 283 16.02 -4.69 -7.43
N ALA A 284 15.79 -4.56 -6.13
CA ALA A 284 16.69 -3.97 -5.16
C ALA A 284 17.27 -5.10 -4.29
N ARG A 285 18.60 -5.19 -4.19
CA ARG A 285 19.30 -6.10 -3.27
C ARG A 285 20.01 -5.31 -2.19
N ALA A 286 19.76 -5.66 -0.93
CA ALA A 286 20.37 -5.00 0.21
C ALA A 286 21.90 -5.08 0.08
N ARG A 287 22.57 -3.95 0.25
CA ARG A 287 24.03 -3.91 0.26
C ARG A 287 24.51 -4.34 1.64
N GLU A 288 25.22 -5.46 1.72
CA GLU A 288 25.72 -6.00 3.00
C GLU A 288 26.59 -4.99 3.76
N ASP A 289 27.34 -4.13 3.06
CA ASP A 289 28.16 -3.10 3.67
C ASP A 289 27.38 -1.90 4.23
N TRP A 290 26.07 -1.84 3.99
CA TRP A 290 25.14 -0.84 4.53
C TRP A 290 24.14 -1.47 5.50
N LEU A 291 23.52 -2.57 5.07
CA LEU A 291 22.42 -3.25 5.76
C LEU A 291 22.81 -4.70 6.04
N PRO A 292 23.75 -4.95 6.98
CA PRO A 292 24.13 -6.30 7.31
C PRO A 292 22.93 -7.06 7.89
N ASP A 293 22.80 -8.33 7.48
CA ASP A 293 21.72 -9.23 7.93
C ASP A 293 20.30 -8.66 7.75
N TYR A 294 20.07 -7.87 6.68
CA TYR A 294 18.77 -7.28 6.44
C TYR A 294 17.69 -8.35 6.21
N TYR A 295 16.54 -8.21 6.87
CA TYR A 295 15.51 -9.26 6.93
C TYR A 295 14.81 -9.53 5.59
N ALA A 296 14.75 -8.53 4.70
CA ALA A 296 14.19 -8.63 3.36
C ALA A 296 15.26 -8.27 2.32
N PRO A 297 16.31 -9.10 2.14
CA PRO A 297 17.50 -8.71 1.38
C PRO A 297 17.24 -8.52 -0.11
N LYS A 298 16.06 -8.91 -0.60
CA LYS A 298 15.60 -8.66 -1.96
C LYS A 298 14.21 -8.04 -1.94
N ILE A 299 14.04 -6.98 -2.72
CA ILE A 299 12.75 -6.34 -2.96
C ILE A 299 12.56 -6.19 -4.47
N VAL A 300 11.35 -6.43 -4.97
CA VAL A 300 10.98 -6.22 -6.38
C VAL A 300 9.91 -5.14 -6.45
N TYR A 301 10.13 -4.15 -7.31
CA TYR A 301 9.24 -3.02 -7.52
C TYR A 301 8.67 -3.02 -8.93
N TRP A 302 7.38 -2.72 -9.05
CA TRP A 302 6.74 -2.31 -10.30
C TRP A 302 6.56 -0.80 -10.26
N LEU A 303 7.39 -0.10 -11.02
CA LEU A 303 7.43 1.36 -11.09
C LEU A 303 6.76 1.80 -12.38
N ASP A 304 5.79 2.70 -12.33
CA ASP A 304 5.21 3.23 -13.58
C ASP A 304 6.32 3.85 -14.47
N LYS A 305 6.26 3.62 -15.78
CA LYS A 305 7.35 4.01 -16.71
C LYS A 305 7.55 5.52 -16.86
N HIS A 306 6.63 6.33 -16.34
CA HIS A 306 6.62 7.77 -16.55
C HIS A 306 7.03 8.52 -15.28
N PHE A 307 6.34 8.28 -14.17
CA PHE A 307 6.58 8.99 -12.92
C PHE A 307 7.49 8.22 -11.96
N PHE A 308 7.70 6.91 -12.18
CA PHE A 308 8.37 5.97 -11.27
C PHE A 308 7.62 5.75 -9.95
N TYR A 309 6.33 6.01 -9.92
CA TYR A 309 5.47 5.70 -8.80
C TYR A 309 5.39 4.17 -8.61
N PRO A 310 5.71 3.65 -7.41
CA PRO A 310 5.62 2.22 -7.13
C PRO A 310 4.16 1.79 -6.96
N LEU A 311 3.70 0.89 -7.83
CA LEU A 311 2.34 0.36 -7.82
C LEU A 311 2.22 -1.00 -7.12
N ARG A 312 3.32 -1.77 -7.13
CA ARG A 312 3.46 -3.05 -6.44
C ARG A 312 4.88 -3.19 -5.91
N ILE A 313 5.02 -3.66 -4.68
CA ILE A 313 6.28 -3.94 -4.02
C ILE A 313 6.21 -5.34 -3.41
N GLU A 314 7.25 -6.13 -3.62
CA GLU A 314 7.34 -7.50 -3.10
C GLU A 314 8.63 -7.69 -2.33
N GLU A 315 8.55 -8.27 -1.13
CA GLU A 315 9.73 -8.56 -0.31
C GLU A 315 10.00 -10.04 -0.21
N TYR A 316 11.27 -10.38 -0.25
CA TYR A 316 11.77 -11.75 -0.22
C TYR A 316 12.68 -11.93 0.98
N ASP A 317 12.50 -13.04 1.69
CA ASP A 317 13.32 -13.44 2.83
C ASP A 317 14.76 -13.82 2.40
N PRO A 318 15.68 -14.10 3.35
CA PRO A 318 17.04 -14.53 3.04
C PRO A 318 17.12 -15.85 2.26
N GLU A 319 16.09 -16.69 2.31
CA GLU A 319 15.97 -17.90 1.47
C GLU A 319 15.42 -17.60 0.07
N GLY A 320 15.11 -16.34 -0.22
CA GLY A 320 14.62 -15.87 -1.51
C GLY A 320 13.14 -16.16 -1.75
N ARG A 321 12.35 -16.42 -0.71
CA ARG A 321 10.90 -16.69 -0.77
C ARG A 321 10.11 -15.41 -0.52
N LEU A 322 9.04 -15.22 -1.28
CA LEU A 322 8.11 -14.11 -1.09
C LEU A 322 7.48 -14.15 0.31
N ILE A 323 7.60 -13.07 1.07
CA ILE A 323 7.05 -12.93 2.43
C ILE A 323 6.06 -11.79 2.58
N PHE A 324 6.10 -10.80 1.68
CA PHE A 324 5.28 -9.60 1.79
C PHE A 324 4.93 -9.02 0.42
N ILE A 325 3.70 -8.51 0.28
CA ILE A 325 3.26 -7.74 -0.88
C ILE A 325 2.61 -6.43 -0.42
N GLU A 326 3.02 -5.31 -1.01
CA GLU A 326 2.31 -4.04 -0.97
C GLU A 326 1.77 -3.72 -2.37
N THR A 327 0.53 -3.23 -2.43
CA THR A 327 -0.08 -2.69 -3.66
C THR A 327 -0.70 -1.34 -3.38
N ARG A 328 -0.65 -0.43 -4.37
CA ARG A 328 -1.09 0.95 -4.20
C ARG A 328 -2.05 1.40 -5.29
N ILE A 329 -2.93 2.33 -4.91
CA ILE A 329 -3.62 3.26 -5.80
C ILE A 329 -3.09 4.66 -5.47
N ALA A 330 -2.68 5.40 -6.50
CA ALA A 330 -2.21 6.78 -6.41
C ALA A 330 -3.22 7.77 -7.00
N ASP A 331 -3.11 9.04 -6.60
CA ASP A 331 -3.77 10.18 -7.26
C ASP A 331 -2.85 11.41 -7.23
N LEU A 332 -3.15 12.40 -8.06
CA LEU A 332 -2.47 13.69 -8.09
C LEU A 332 -2.96 14.59 -6.95
N LEU A 333 -2.43 14.35 -5.75
CA LEU A 333 -2.84 15.03 -4.52
C LEU A 333 -2.32 16.48 -4.42
N ASN A 334 -1.27 16.83 -5.16
CA ASN A 334 -0.77 18.19 -5.27
C ASN A 334 -0.50 18.59 -6.74
N PRO A 335 -1.50 19.09 -7.47
CA PRO A 335 -1.35 19.42 -8.90
C PRO A 335 -0.26 20.45 -9.21
N ALA A 336 0.11 21.30 -8.26
CA ALA A 336 1.13 22.34 -8.45
C ALA A 336 2.55 21.77 -8.65
N LEU A 337 2.78 20.50 -8.29
CA LEU A 337 4.08 19.83 -8.42
C LEU A 337 4.18 18.93 -9.65
N GLY A 338 3.17 18.90 -10.52
CA GLY A 338 3.16 18.00 -11.68
C GLY A 338 3.29 16.53 -11.25
N GLU A 339 4.22 15.79 -11.85
CA GLU A 339 4.45 14.38 -11.53
C GLU A 339 4.81 14.13 -10.06
N HIS A 340 5.55 15.05 -9.42
CA HIS A 340 5.95 14.94 -8.02
C HIS A 340 4.77 15.19 -7.05
N GLY A 341 3.62 15.62 -7.58
CA GLY A 341 2.39 15.82 -6.82
C GLY A 341 1.57 14.56 -6.61
N TYR A 342 1.97 13.44 -7.22
CA TYR A 342 1.34 12.15 -7.00
C TYR A 342 1.65 11.64 -5.59
N GLY A 343 0.62 11.10 -4.94
CA GLY A 343 0.74 10.46 -3.65
C GLY A 343 -0.21 9.31 -3.52
N MET A 344 -0.03 8.55 -2.44
CA MET A 344 -0.81 7.37 -2.15
C MET A 344 -2.21 7.76 -1.74
N LEU A 345 -3.21 7.16 -2.38
CA LEU A 345 -4.62 7.31 -2.04
C LEU A 345 -5.09 6.10 -1.23
N ILE A 346 -4.75 4.89 -1.68
CA ILE A 346 -5.04 3.63 -0.98
C ILE A 346 -3.83 2.71 -1.09
N ASP A 347 -3.52 1.98 -0.04
CA ASP A 347 -2.60 0.85 -0.08
C ASP A 347 -3.20 -0.41 0.57
N VAL A 348 -2.66 -1.55 0.17
CA VAL A 348 -2.93 -2.84 0.80
C VAL A 348 -1.61 -3.57 0.97
N TYR A 349 -1.29 -3.85 2.22
CA TYR A 349 -0.17 -4.67 2.67
C TYR A 349 -0.65 -6.07 3.01
N TRP A 350 0.12 -7.07 2.62
CA TRP A 350 -0.13 -8.46 2.96
C TRP A 350 1.17 -9.12 3.41
N ASP A 351 1.21 -9.51 4.68
CA ASP A 351 2.25 -10.38 5.25
C ASP A 351 1.81 -11.84 5.03
N LEU A 352 2.49 -12.52 4.11
CA LEU A 352 2.17 -13.90 3.74
C LEU A 352 2.55 -14.89 4.86
N THR A 353 3.48 -14.53 5.73
CA THR A 353 4.03 -15.44 6.75
C THR A 353 3.04 -15.71 7.87
N ILE A 354 2.16 -14.75 8.15
CA ILE A 354 1.10 -14.87 9.16
C ILE A 354 -0.30 -14.60 8.60
N ASP A 355 -0.41 -14.41 7.28
CA ASP A 355 -1.65 -14.09 6.58
C ASP A 355 -2.41 -12.92 7.22
N LEU A 356 -1.70 -11.80 7.40
CA LEU A 356 -2.21 -10.55 7.96
C LEU A 356 -2.28 -9.50 6.86
N LEU A 357 -3.44 -8.86 6.73
CA LEU A 357 -3.68 -7.78 5.78
C LEU A 357 -3.76 -6.45 6.52
N THR A 358 -3.26 -5.39 5.91
CA THR A 358 -3.46 -4.02 6.37
C THR A 358 -3.82 -3.14 5.18
N TYR A 359 -4.83 -2.33 5.37
CA TYR A 359 -5.36 -1.36 4.42
C TYR A 359 -5.12 0.03 4.98
N SER A 360 -4.62 0.95 4.16
CA SER A 360 -4.63 2.37 4.46
C SER A 360 -5.35 3.17 3.37
N ALA A 361 -5.97 4.27 3.77
CA ALA A 361 -6.50 5.27 2.86
C ALA A 361 -6.13 6.67 3.31
N HIS A 362 -5.57 7.45 2.39
CA HIS A 362 -5.10 8.80 2.61
C HIS A 362 -5.96 9.76 1.78
N ASP A 363 -6.86 10.48 2.43
CA ASP A 363 -7.81 11.38 1.77
C ASP A 363 -7.86 12.75 2.45
N GLY A 364 -8.65 13.67 1.90
CA GLY A 364 -8.75 15.03 2.43
C GLY A 364 -7.43 15.81 2.37
N HIS A 365 -6.57 15.51 1.39
CA HIS A 365 -5.26 16.13 1.25
C HIS A 365 -5.38 17.64 1.04
N ARG A 366 -4.64 18.41 1.85
CA ARG A 366 -4.54 19.86 1.78
C ARG A 366 -3.09 20.29 1.81
N VAL A 367 -2.65 20.96 0.74
CA VAL A 367 -1.32 21.58 0.72
C VAL A 367 -1.28 22.68 1.80
N ARG A 368 -0.21 22.71 2.60
CA ARG A 368 -0.07 23.65 3.71
C ARG A 368 1.30 24.31 3.68
N ALA A 369 1.32 25.64 3.75
CA ALA A 369 2.52 26.39 4.07
C ALA A 369 2.58 26.61 5.58
N TRP A 370 3.59 26.02 6.24
CA TRP A 370 3.83 26.21 7.66
C TRP A 370 4.79 27.37 7.89
N THR A 371 4.35 28.39 8.64
CA THR A 371 5.22 29.48 9.09
C THR A 371 6.27 28.97 10.09
N ASP A 372 7.31 29.76 10.36
CA ASP A 372 8.30 29.41 11.40
C ASP A 372 7.65 29.32 12.78
N GLU A 373 6.66 30.17 13.06
CA GLU A 373 5.87 30.12 14.30
C GLU A 373 5.06 28.82 14.40
N ASP A 374 4.39 28.40 13.32
CA ASP A 374 3.67 27.12 13.27
C ASP A 374 4.62 25.95 13.52
N ARG A 375 5.80 25.97 12.88
CA ARG A 375 6.83 24.93 13.02
C ARG A 375 7.30 24.81 14.47
N GLN A 376 7.59 25.93 15.12
CA GLN A 376 8.04 25.95 16.52
C GLN A 376 6.92 25.60 17.50
N THR A 377 5.68 25.95 17.17
CA THR A 377 4.52 25.76 18.05
C THR A 377 3.99 24.35 17.96
N TYR A 378 3.66 23.84 16.77
CA TYR A 378 2.92 22.60 16.59
C TYR A 378 3.82 21.37 16.58
N PHE A 379 5.00 21.47 15.98
CA PHE A 379 5.91 20.35 15.78
C PHE A 379 6.92 20.23 16.93
N ASN A 380 6.41 20.31 18.16
CA ASN A 380 7.17 20.27 19.40
C ASN A 380 6.54 19.27 20.38
N PRO A 381 7.33 18.40 21.06
CA PRO A 381 6.80 17.51 22.08
C PRO A 381 5.90 18.16 23.13
N ASP A 382 6.17 19.40 23.54
CA ASP A 382 5.36 20.09 24.55
C ASP A 382 3.97 20.49 24.05
N PHE A 383 3.81 20.70 22.73
CA PHE A 383 2.50 20.99 22.13
C PHE A 383 1.51 19.85 22.34
N MET A 384 1.98 18.60 22.22
CA MET A 384 1.11 17.42 22.29
C MET A 384 0.35 17.32 23.62
N ARG A 385 0.85 17.95 24.70
CA ARG A 385 0.18 17.99 26.01
C ARG A 385 -1.09 18.85 26.00
N ARG A 386 -1.24 19.75 25.02
CA ARG A 386 -2.41 20.63 24.88
C ARG A 386 -3.63 19.88 24.34
N VAL A 387 -3.41 18.76 23.65
CA VAL A 387 -4.47 17.93 23.03
C VAL A 387 -5.35 18.73 22.05
N TRP A 388 -4.76 19.75 21.42
CA TRP A 388 -5.44 20.54 20.41
C TRP A 388 -5.36 19.85 19.06
N PHE A 389 -6.49 19.73 18.38
CA PHE A 389 -6.55 19.32 16.98
C PHE A 389 -6.39 20.56 16.11
N ILE A 390 -5.38 20.55 15.25
CA ILE A 390 -5.01 21.75 14.47
C ILE A 390 -5.87 21.90 13.21
N ASP A 391 -6.35 20.78 12.67
CA ASP A 391 -7.17 20.74 11.47
C ASP A 391 -8.38 19.81 11.68
N GLU A 392 -9.41 20.04 10.89
CA GLU A 392 -10.68 19.30 10.93
C GLU A 392 -10.81 18.34 9.75
N VAL A 393 -9.71 17.94 9.10
CA VAL A 393 -9.74 16.90 8.07
C VAL A 393 -10.30 15.61 8.66
N LYS A 394 -11.21 14.99 7.92
CA LYS A 394 -11.89 13.74 8.32
C LYS A 394 -11.95 12.81 7.12
N SER A 395 -11.91 11.52 7.40
CA SER A 395 -12.14 10.48 6.41
C SER A 395 -13.39 9.66 6.76
N GLN A 396 -13.99 9.06 5.73
CA GLN A 396 -15.01 8.02 5.84
C GLN A 396 -14.61 6.75 5.06
N ALA A 397 -13.32 6.59 4.79
CA ALA A 397 -12.75 5.49 4.01
C ALA A 397 -12.61 4.16 4.78
N GLY A 398 -13.15 4.09 6.00
CA GLY A 398 -13.02 2.94 6.89
C GLY A 398 -13.68 1.65 6.38
N ILE A 399 -13.32 0.55 7.03
CA ILE A 399 -13.92 -0.78 6.83
C ILE A 399 -14.94 -1.00 7.94
N ASN A 400 -16.20 -1.30 7.62
CA ASN A 400 -17.22 -1.50 8.67
C ASN A 400 -17.34 -2.97 9.07
N THR A 401 -17.11 -3.88 8.12
CA THR A 401 -17.24 -5.32 8.34
C THR A 401 -16.07 -6.08 7.70
N PRO A 402 -15.71 -7.26 8.22
CA PRO A 402 -14.69 -8.12 7.61
C PRO A 402 -14.92 -8.39 6.12
N ASP A 403 -16.18 -8.53 5.71
CA ASP A 403 -16.55 -8.78 4.31
C ASP A 403 -16.27 -7.59 3.38
N GLU A 404 -16.10 -6.37 3.90
CA GLU A 404 -15.73 -5.20 3.10
C GLU A 404 -14.21 -5.07 2.88
N PHE A 405 -13.39 -5.85 3.57
CA PHE A 405 -11.94 -5.70 3.50
C PHE A 405 -11.39 -6.04 2.10
N CYS A 406 -10.36 -5.30 1.66
CA CYS A 406 -9.70 -5.55 0.38
C CYS A 406 -9.20 -7.00 0.26
N LEU A 407 -9.21 -7.54 -0.95
CA LEU A 407 -8.71 -8.89 -1.20
C LEU A 407 -7.19 -8.93 -1.02
N ARG A 408 -6.64 -10.14 -0.79
CA ARG A 408 -5.20 -10.34 -0.91
C ARG A 408 -4.73 -9.89 -2.29
N PRO A 409 -3.59 -9.16 -2.37
CA PRO A 409 -2.94 -8.88 -3.64
C PRO A 409 -2.77 -10.13 -4.50
N ALA A 410 -2.96 -10.02 -5.81
CA ALA A 410 -2.76 -11.15 -6.72
C ALA A 410 -1.32 -11.67 -6.62
N LEU A 411 -1.14 -12.99 -6.67
CA LEU A 411 0.19 -13.61 -6.59
C LEU A 411 0.96 -13.50 -7.91
N ASP A 412 0.25 -13.43 -9.04
CA ASP A 412 0.83 -13.32 -10.38
C ASP A 412 1.94 -14.36 -10.63
N VAL A 413 1.69 -15.63 -10.28
CA VAL A 413 2.70 -16.71 -10.23
C VAL A 413 3.45 -16.92 -11.54
N GLU A 414 2.86 -16.51 -12.66
CA GLU A 414 3.41 -16.59 -14.00
C GLU A 414 4.41 -15.48 -14.34
N LYS A 415 4.44 -14.37 -13.59
CA LYS A 415 5.29 -13.22 -13.89
C LYS A 415 6.71 -13.42 -13.37
N PHE A 416 7.70 -13.25 -14.24
CA PHE A 416 9.14 -13.35 -13.92
C PHE A 416 9.49 -14.60 -13.06
N PRO A 417 9.12 -15.82 -13.49
CA PRO A 417 9.21 -17.03 -12.67
C PRO A 417 10.64 -17.45 -12.30
N THR A 418 11.64 -16.96 -13.03
CA THR A 418 13.07 -17.17 -12.68
C THR A 418 13.57 -16.20 -11.63
N GLU A 419 12.85 -15.10 -11.41
CA GLU A 419 13.23 -14.04 -10.49
C GLU A 419 12.36 -14.07 -9.21
N ARG A 420 11.19 -14.71 -9.24
CA ARG A 420 10.21 -14.68 -8.16
C ARG A 420 9.94 -16.10 -7.65
N THR A 421 10.30 -16.36 -6.40
CA THR A 421 10.00 -17.63 -5.72
C THR A 421 8.81 -17.45 -4.79
N ILE A 422 7.69 -18.05 -5.16
CA ILE A 422 6.45 -17.98 -4.38
C ILE A 422 6.17 -19.37 -3.82
N VAL A 423 6.20 -19.50 -2.49
CA VAL A 423 5.92 -20.76 -1.80
C VAL A 423 4.91 -20.47 -0.72
N LEU A 424 3.68 -20.95 -0.90
CA LEU A 424 2.62 -20.84 0.09
C LEU A 424 2.47 -22.14 0.87
N SER A 425 2.03 -22.04 2.13
CA SER A 425 1.54 -23.22 2.83
C SER A 425 0.27 -23.74 2.13
N PRO A 426 -0.05 -25.04 2.21
CA PRO A 426 -1.27 -25.59 1.64
C PRO A 426 -2.54 -24.88 2.14
N GLU A 427 -2.57 -24.49 3.42
CA GLU A 427 -3.68 -23.77 4.03
C GLU A 427 -3.85 -22.38 3.44
N LEU A 428 -2.74 -21.64 3.28
CA LEU A 428 -2.77 -20.31 2.69
C LEU A 428 -3.17 -20.36 1.22
N GLN A 429 -2.64 -21.33 0.46
CA GLN A 429 -3.03 -21.54 -0.94
C GLN A 429 -4.54 -21.79 -1.04
N ALA A 430 -5.09 -22.69 -0.21
CA ALA A 430 -6.52 -22.98 -0.21
C ALA A 430 -7.37 -21.75 0.12
N ARG A 431 -6.92 -20.87 1.03
CA ARG A 431 -7.62 -19.60 1.32
C ARG A 431 -7.56 -18.62 0.16
N VAL A 432 -6.43 -18.50 -0.52
CA VAL A 432 -6.31 -17.67 -1.73
C VAL A 432 -7.25 -18.19 -2.81
N ASP A 433 -7.23 -19.50 -3.10
CA ASP A 433 -8.10 -20.10 -4.11
C ASP A 433 -9.59 -19.91 -3.78
N ALA A 434 -9.97 -20.08 -2.50
CA ALA A 434 -11.33 -19.85 -2.03
C ALA A 434 -11.74 -18.36 -2.15
N GLN A 435 -10.82 -17.43 -1.88
CA GLN A 435 -11.05 -16.00 -2.09
C GLN A 435 -11.29 -15.70 -3.57
N GLU A 436 -10.46 -16.23 -4.47
CA GLU A 436 -10.61 -16.00 -5.91
C GLU A 436 -11.96 -16.54 -6.43
N ALA A 437 -12.38 -17.71 -5.94
CA ALA A 437 -13.69 -18.26 -6.27
C ALA A 437 -14.87 -17.45 -5.69
N ALA A 438 -14.71 -16.90 -4.48
CA ALA A 438 -15.77 -16.18 -3.77
C ALA A 438 -15.84 -14.69 -4.13
N GLY A 439 -14.78 -14.09 -4.65
CA GLY A 439 -14.66 -12.65 -4.87
C GLY A 439 -14.67 -11.81 -3.59
N ARG A 440 -14.37 -12.42 -2.43
CA ARG A 440 -14.26 -11.80 -1.11
C ARG A 440 -13.27 -12.59 -0.25
N LEU A 441 -12.75 -12.00 0.83
CA LEU A 441 -11.91 -12.76 1.77
C LEU A 441 -12.68 -13.96 2.33
N VAL A 442 -12.02 -15.12 2.35
CA VAL A 442 -12.49 -16.33 3.03
C VAL A 442 -11.62 -16.53 4.27
N PHE A 443 -12.28 -16.73 5.41
CA PHE A 443 -11.65 -16.86 6.71
C PHE A 443 -11.72 -18.29 7.22
N ASP A 444 -10.81 -18.65 8.11
CA ASP A 444 -10.84 -19.95 8.78
C ASP A 444 -12.13 -20.07 9.60
N SER A 445 -12.90 -21.13 9.40
CA SER A 445 -14.03 -21.45 10.27
C SER A 445 -13.50 -21.72 11.68
N GLN A 446 -14.03 -21.01 12.69
CA GLN A 446 -13.79 -21.39 14.08
C GLN A 446 -14.12 -22.88 14.25
N PRO A 447 -13.27 -23.69 14.91
CA PRO A 447 -13.71 -25.02 15.30
C PRO A 447 -15.00 -24.83 16.09
N GLN A 448 -16.09 -25.45 15.62
CA GLN A 448 -17.29 -25.60 16.43
C GLN A 448 -16.83 -26.26 17.71
N THR A 449 -16.75 -25.49 18.79
CA THR A 449 -16.73 -26.07 20.13
C THR A 449 -18.11 -26.67 20.30
N ASP A 450 -18.21 -27.98 20.11
CA ASP A 450 -19.35 -28.76 20.55
C ASP A 450 -19.48 -28.54 22.08
N GLU A 451 -20.38 -27.64 22.48
CA GLU A 451 -20.91 -27.56 23.85
C GLU A 451 -22.09 -28.51 24.03
#